data_AF-A0A218QS24-F1
#
_entry.id   AF-A0A218QS24-F1
#
_cell.length_a   1.000
_cell.length_b   1.000
_cell.length_c   1.000
_cell.angle_alpha   90.00
_cell.angle_beta   90.00
_cell.angle_gamma   90.00
#
_symmetry.space_group_name_H-M   'P 1'
#
loop_
_entity.id
_entity.type
_entity.pdbx_description
1 polymer ?
#
loop_
_entity_poly.entity_id
_entity_poly.type
_entity_poly.pdbx_seq_one_letter_code
_entity_poly.pdbx_strand_id
1 'polypeptide(L)'
;MSELTLQQVFGANATQTATELVIKKSDLQAIGLTVAADNRAEQLFVAIFAKAKQVLNKTAQETNPDLQITIESGYTAIVFRNDQEYKQANFTVGLEKLETASGIDPDDY
;
A
#
# COMPACT_ATOMS: atom_id res chain seq x y z
N MET A 1 -16.35 13.51 4.65
CA MET A 1 -16.07 12.57 5.75
C MET A 1 -14.69 12.95 6.24
N SER A 2 -13.91 12.09 6.88
CA SER A 2 -12.50 12.40 7.17
C SER A 2 -11.60 11.52 6.32
N GLU A 3 -10.47 12.08 5.91
CA GLU A 3 -9.35 11.31 5.40
C GLU A 3 -8.96 10.20 6.39
N LEU A 4 -8.40 9.11 5.86
CA LEU A 4 -7.91 8.04 6.71
C LEU A 4 -6.70 8.51 7.51
N THR A 5 -6.61 8.06 8.76
CA THR A 5 -5.45 8.34 9.58
C THR A 5 -4.25 7.49 9.15
N LEU A 6 -3.05 7.99 9.47
CA LEU A 6 -1.79 7.25 9.28
C LEU A 6 -1.88 5.82 9.86
N GLN A 7 -2.52 5.69 11.03
CA GLN A 7 -2.63 4.41 11.72
C GLN A 7 -3.61 3.45 11.03
N GLN A 8 -4.65 3.96 10.38
CA GLN A 8 -5.58 3.13 9.62
C GLN A 8 -4.91 2.53 8.38
N VAL A 9 -4.05 3.30 7.70
CA VAL A 9 -3.36 2.87 6.48
C VAL A 9 -2.16 1.98 6.78
N PHE A 10 -1.30 2.37 7.72
CA PHE A 10 0.00 1.71 7.94
C PHE A 10 0.10 0.88 9.22
N GLY A 11 -0.85 1.01 10.15
CA GLY A 11 -0.88 0.23 11.39
C GLY A 11 -0.96 1.07 12.66
N ALA A 12 -1.43 0.48 13.76
CA ALA A 12 -1.75 1.18 15.00
C ALA A 12 -0.56 1.93 15.62
N ASN A 13 0.68 1.47 15.39
CA ASN A 13 1.89 2.08 15.91
C ASN A 13 2.61 2.95 14.87
N ALA A 14 1.99 3.22 13.73
CA ALA A 14 2.54 4.15 12.75
C ALA A 14 2.55 5.57 13.31
N THR A 15 3.68 6.26 13.13
CA THR A 15 3.88 7.64 13.60
C THR A 15 4.65 8.43 12.55
N GLN A 16 4.42 9.73 12.49
CA GLN A 16 5.20 10.61 11.64
C GLN A 16 5.55 11.91 12.36
N THR A 17 6.66 12.50 11.95
CA THR A 17 7.10 13.85 12.29
C THR A 17 7.38 14.61 10.99
N ALA A 18 7.91 15.82 11.08
CA ALA A 18 8.32 16.57 9.90
C ALA A 18 9.46 15.89 9.09
N THR A 19 10.20 14.95 9.69
CA THR A 19 11.40 14.35 9.05
C THR A 19 11.39 12.82 9.05
N GLU A 20 10.44 12.19 9.74
CA GLU A 20 10.42 10.75 9.92
C GLU A 20 9.01 10.20 9.68
N LEU A 21 8.93 9.12 8.91
CA LEU A 21 7.77 8.23 8.85
C LEU A 21 8.20 6.88 9.42
N VAL A 22 7.57 6.46 10.51
CA VAL A 22 7.89 5.21 11.20
C VAL A 22 6.70 4.27 11.11
N ILE A 23 6.93 3.12 10.48
CA ILE A 23 5.99 1.99 10.45
C ILE A 23 6.65 0.83 11.18
N LYS A 24 6.10 0.41 12.32
CA LYS A 24 6.69 -0.70 13.07
C LYS A 24 6.46 -2.01 12.34
N LYS A 25 7.52 -2.82 12.17
CA LYS A 25 7.42 -4.15 11.54
C LYS A 25 6.39 -5.07 12.24
N SER A 26 6.15 -4.87 13.53
CA SER A 26 5.11 -5.58 14.29
C SER A 26 3.70 -5.37 13.72
N ASP A 27 3.40 -4.18 13.18
CA ASP A 27 2.10 -3.88 12.58
C ASP A 27 1.89 -4.61 11.25
N LEU A 28 2.98 -5.04 10.61
CA LEU A 28 2.98 -5.77 9.35
C LEU A 28 2.93 -7.29 9.54
N GLN A 29 3.08 -7.79 10.79
CA GLN A 29 2.96 -9.22 11.08
C GLN A 29 1.56 -9.76 10.75
N ALA A 30 0.52 -8.95 10.94
CA ALA A 30 -0.85 -9.30 10.58
C ALA A 30 -1.03 -9.52 9.07
N ILE A 31 -0.10 -9.03 8.25
CA ILE A 31 -0.06 -9.21 6.78
C ILE A 31 0.82 -10.40 6.38
N GLY A 32 1.45 -11.06 7.35
CA GLY A 32 2.30 -12.24 7.13
C GLY A 32 3.80 -11.94 7.07
N LEU A 33 4.23 -10.70 7.39
CA LEU A 33 5.66 -10.42 7.53
C LEU A 33 6.22 -11.15 8.76
N THR A 34 7.18 -12.04 8.56
CA THR A 34 8.01 -12.55 9.66
C THR A 34 9.09 -11.53 9.97
N VAL A 35 9.02 -10.91 11.15
CA VAL A 35 9.94 -9.83 11.54
C VAL A 35 11.34 -10.39 11.75
N ALA A 36 12.30 -9.76 11.09
CA ALA A 36 13.73 -10.02 11.27
C ALA A 36 14.50 -8.68 11.27
N ALA A 37 15.70 -8.67 11.83
CA ALA A 37 16.55 -7.48 11.81
C ALA A 37 16.91 -7.07 10.36
N ASP A 38 17.02 -8.05 9.48
CA ASP A 38 17.55 -7.98 8.12
C ASP A 38 16.51 -8.33 7.04
N ASN A 39 15.22 -8.10 7.29
CA ASN A 39 14.20 -8.22 6.24
C ASN A 39 14.63 -7.42 4.99
N ARG A 40 14.55 -8.07 3.82
CA ARG A 40 14.92 -7.43 2.55
C ARG A 40 13.98 -6.26 2.25
N ALA A 41 14.48 -5.25 1.55
CA ALA A 41 13.69 -4.09 1.14
C ALA A 41 12.40 -4.49 0.40
N GLU A 42 12.45 -5.47 -0.51
CA GLU A 42 11.28 -5.98 -1.23
C GLU A 42 10.23 -6.61 -0.29
N GLN A 43 10.66 -7.29 0.78
CA GLN A 43 9.73 -7.85 1.77
C GLN A 43 9.00 -6.74 2.52
N LEU A 44 9.73 -5.68 2.88
CA LEU A 44 9.17 -4.52 3.58
C LEU A 44 8.20 -3.76 2.66
N PHE A 45 8.58 -3.53 1.40
CA PHE A 45 7.73 -2.87 0.42
C PHE A 45 6.42 -3.65 0.22
N VAL A 46 6.48 -4.96 -0.04
CA VAL A 46 5.28 -5.78 -0.24
C VAL A 46 4.41 -5.83 1.02
N ALA A 47 5.01 -5.88 2.22
CA ALA A 47 4.26 -5.89 3.45
C ALA A 47 3.51 -4.57 3.70
N ILE A 48 4.16 -3.41 3.44
CA ILE A 48 3.52 -2.09 3.53
C ILE A 48 2.42 -1.95 2.48
N PHE A 49 2.70 -2.34 1.24
CA PHE A 49 1.72 -2.32 0.14
C PHE A 49 0.48 -3.17 0.48
N ALA A 50 0.68 -4.41 0.93
CA ALA A 50 -0.41 -5.31 1.28
C ALA A 50 -1.17 -4.83 2.53
N LYS A 51 -0.52 -4.12 3.46
CA LYS A 51 -1.17 -3.47 4.59
C LYS A 51 -2.11 -2.35 4.12
N ALA A 52 -1.59 -1.41 3.32
CA ALA A 52 -2.35 -0.27 2.81
C ALA A 52 -3.55 -0.71 1.96
N LYS A 53 -3.38 -1.75 1.12
CA LYS A 53 -4.45 -2.33 0.30
C LYS A 53 -5.69 -2.77 1.09
N GLN A 54 -5.54 -3.13 2.38
CA GLN A 54 -6.70 -3.53 3.20
C GLN A 54 -7.73 -2.40 3.35
N VAL A 55 -7.30 -1.14 3.24
CA VAL A 55 -8.16 0.04 3.42
C VAL A 55 -8.20 0.95 2.20
N LEU A 56 -7.16 0.97 1.36
CA LEU A 56 -7.12 1.70 0.10
C LEU A 56 -7.67 0.80 -1.03
N ASN A 57 -8.98 0.62 -1.08
CA ASN A 57 -9.66 -0.19 -2.09
C ASN A 57 -11.00 0.45 -2.48
N LYS A 58 -11.58 -0.02 -3.57
CA LYS A 58 -12.80 0.53 -4.15
C LYS A 58 -13.99 0.46 -3.21
N THR A 59 -14.13 -0.63 -2.45
CA THR A 59 -15.21 -0.75 -1.46
C THR A 59 -15.09 0.31 -0.38
N ALA A 60 -13.88 0.60 0.12
CA ALA A 60 -13.67 1.67 1.07
C ALA A 60 -13.98 3.04 0.47
N GLN A 61 -13.57 3.28 -0.78
CA GLN A 61 -13.84 4.53 -1.52
C GLN A 61 -15.34 4.78 -1.71
N GLU A 62 -16.13 3.74 -2.02
CA GLU A 62 -17.60 3.86 -2.14
C GLU A 62 -18.26 4.37 -0.85
N THR A 63 -17.66 4.07 0.30
CA THR A 63 -18.13 4.51 1.61
C THR A 63 -17.40 5.73 2.17
N ASN A 64 -16.30 6.15 1.55
CA ASN A 64 -15.51 7.32 1.91
C ASN A 64 -14.99 8.02 0.63
N PRO A 65 -15.72 9.00 0.08
CA PRO A 65 -15.35 9.67 -1.16
C PRO A 65 -14.11 10.56 -1.05
N ASP A 66 -13.61 10.79 0.17
CA ASP A 66 -12.35 11.49 0.40
C ASP A 66 -11.14 10.60 0.07
N LEU A 67 -11.33 9.28 -0.07
CA LEU A 67 -10.29 8.36 -0.55
C LEU A 67 -10.00 8.55 -2.04
N GLN A 68 -8.80 9.01 -2.34
CA GLN A 68 -8.31 9.27 -3.70
C GLN A 68 -7.38 8.17 -4.24
N ILE A 69 -7.11 7.14 -3.42
CA ILE A 69 -6.23 6.02 -3.78
C ILE A 69 -6.98 4.70 -3.67
N THR A 70 -6.94 3.88 -4.71
CA THR A 70 -7.47 2.52 -4.72
C THR A 70 -6.43 1.51 -5.18
N ILE A 71 -6.37 0.36 -4.52
CA ILE A 71 -5.45 -0.73 -4.83
C ILE A 71 -6.27 -2.01 -5.04
N GLU A 72 -6.42 -2.38 -6.31
CA GLU A 72 -7.23 -3.52 -6.71
C GLU A 72 -6.36 -4.70 -7.15
N SER A 73 -6.84 -5.92 -6.88
CA SER A 73 -6.19 -7.12 -7.39
C SER A 73 -6.43 -7.21 -8.89
N GLY A 74 -5.35 -7.38 -9.66
CA GLY A 74 -5.43 -7.71 -11.07
C GLY A 74 -5.47 -9.21 -11.29
N TYR A 75 -4.99 -9.63 -12.46
CA TYR A 75 -4.83 -11.04 -12.79
C TYR A 75 -3.52 -11.61 -12.22
N THR A 76 -3.52 -12.90 -11.97
CA THR A 76 -2.31 -13.67 -11.68
C THR A 76 -1.91 -14.49 -12.89
N ALA A 77 -0.63 -14.60 -13.15
CA ALA A 77 -0.08 -15.35 -14.27
C ALA A 77 1.13 -16.17 -13.83
N ILE A 78 1.48 -17.15 -14.63
CA ILE A 78 2.74 -17.87 -14.52
C ILE A 78 3.72 -17.26 -15.52
N VAL A 79 4.92 -16.89 -15.06
CA VAL A 79 5.99 -16.37 -15.90
C VAL A 79 7.26 -17.17 -15.69
N PHE A 80 8.00 -17.41 -16.78
CA PHE A 80 9.28 -18.10 -16.74
C PHE A 80 10.42 -17.09 -16.76
N ARG A 81 11.37 -17.24 -15.82
CA ARG A 81 12.62 -16.48 -15.82
C ARG A 81 13.76 -17.43 -15.45
N ASN A 82 14.84 -17.44 -16.23
CA ASN A 82 15.99 -18.35 -16.01
C ASN A 82 15.55 -19.81 -15.82
N ASP A 83 14.65 -20.29 -16.69
CA ASP A 83 14.07 -21.65 -16.66
C ASP A 83 13.33 -22.02 -15.35
N GLN A 84 12.99 -21.03 -14.52
CA GLN A 84 12.18 -21.21 -13.32
C GLN A 84 10.80 -20.59 -13.49
N GLU A 85 9.80 -21.27 -12.92
CA GLU A 85 8.42 -20.84 -12.88
C GLU A 85 8.19 -19.86 -11.71
N TYR A 86 7.59 -18.70 -11.98
CA TYR A 86 7.19 -17.74 -10.97
C TYR A 86 5.70 -17.44 -11.07
N LYS A 87 5.05 -17.37 -9.91
CA LYS A 87 3.73 -16.75 -9.80
C LYS A 87 3.90 -15.22 -9.85
N GLN A 88 3.37 -14.62 -10.91
CA GLN A 88 3.20 -13.17 -11.00
C GLN A 88 1.82 -12.80 -10.48
N ALA A 89 1.76 -11.89 -9.51
CA ALA A 89 0.53 -11.27 -9.06
C ALA A 89 0.55 -9.80 -9.48
N ASN A 90 -0.42 -9.40 -10.31
CA ASN A 90 -0.55 -8.02 -10.75
C ASN A 90 -1.58 -7.29 -9.88
N PHE A 91 -1.33 -6.02 -9.65
CA PHE A 91 -2.23 -5.10 -8.95
C PHE A 91 -2.36 -3.83 -9.77
N THR A 92 -3.53 -3.20 -9.69
CA THR A 92 -3.78 -1.89 -10.29
C THR A 92 -3.89 -0.88 -9.15
N VAL A 93 -3.13 0.21 -9.24
CA VAL A 93 -3.21 1.34 -8.32
C VAL A 93 -3.85 2.52 -9.06
N GLY A 94 -5.01 2.96 -8.59
CA GLY A 94 -5.70 4.16 -9.06
C GLY A 94 -5.35 5.34 -8.16
N LEU A 95 -5.05 6.48 -8.78
CA LEU A 95 -4.80 7.78 -8.14
C LEU A 95 -5.79 8.76 -8.79
N GLU A 96 -6.74 9.26 -8.03
CA GLU A 96 -7.86 10.07 -8.53
C GLU A 96 -7.81 11.46 -7.90
N LYS A 97 -7.75 12.51 -8.71
CA LYS A 97 -7.87 13.90 -8.23
C LYS A 97 -8.50 14.75 -9.33
N LEU A 98 -9.08 15.89 -8.95
CA LEU A 98 -9.49 16.91 -9.91
C LEU A 98 -8.27 17.35 -10.73
N GLU A 99 -8.44 17.39 -12.05
CA GLU A 99 -7.40 17.82 -12.99
C GLU A 99 -7.18 19.33 -12.86
N THR A 100 -6.23 19.73 -12.02
CA THR A 100 -5.84 21.13 -11.81
C THR A 100 -4.38 21.41 -12.17
N ALA A 101 -3.55 20.37 -12.26
CA ALA A 101 -2.14 20.46 -12.61
C ALA A 101 -1.67 19.18 -13.30
N SER A 102 -0.60 19.27 -14.10
CA SER A 102 -0.03 18.11 -14.77
C SER A 102 0.88 17.31 -13.83
N GLY A 103 0.60 16.01 -13.68
CA GLY A 103 1.49 15.06 -12.99
C GLY A 103 0.90 14.52 -11.68
N ILE A 104 1.72 13.73 -10.96
CA ILE A 104 1.40 13.23 -9.62
C ILE A 104 2.15 14.09 -8.62
N ASP A 105 1.42 14.85 -7.81
CA ASP A 105 1.97 15.57 -6.65
C ASP A 105 1.59 14.80 -5.37
N PRO A 106 2.53 14.29 -4.56
CA PRO A 106 2.20 13.57 -3.34
C PRO A 106 1.50 14.41 -2.27
N ASP A 107 1.67 15.73 -2.25
CA ASP A 107 1.02 16.63 -1.26
C ASP A 107 -0.50 16.75 -1.52
N ASP A 108 -0.92 16.24 -2.67
CA ASP A 108 -2.28 16.31 -3.17
C ASP A 108 -3.13 15.06 -2.88
N TYR A 109 -2.59 14.04 -2.19
CA TYR A 109 -3.23 12.74 -1.91
C TYR A 109 -3.21 12.33 -0.44
#